data_AF-A0A2H3D4Z8-F1
#
_entry.id   AF-A0A2H3D4Z8-F1
#
_cell.length_a   1.000
_cell.length_b   1.000
_cell.length_c   1.000
_cell.angle_alpha   90.00
_cell.angle_beta   90.00
_cell.angle_gamma   90.00
#
_symmetry.space_group_name_H-M   'P 1'
#
loop_
_entity.id
_entity.type
_entity.pdbx_description
1 polymer ?
#
loop_
_entity_poly.entity_id
_entity_poly.type
_entity_poly.pdbx_seq_one_letter_code
_entity_poly.pdbx_strand_id
1 'polypeptide(L)' 'LSLPKCHFAFQSLLLLGQKVSRLGMSTHREKVEAILMLETPRNVSELQTFLGMMVYFSAYVPFYAWIAHPL' A
#
# COMPACT_ATOMS: atom_id res chain seq x y z
N LEU A 1 -14.31 -17.17 20.48
CA LEU A 1 -13.39 -17.38 19.34
C LEU A 1 -14.15 -18.07 18.21
N SER A 2 -14.16 -17.50 17.01
CA SER A 2 -14.74 -18.17 15.84
C SER A 2 -13.68 -19.08 15.22
N LEU A 3 -13.68 -20.36 15.60
CA LEU A 3 -12.76 -21.38 15.09
C LEU A 3 -12.65 -21.43 13.54
N PRO A 4 -13.72 -21.26 12.74
CA PRO A 4 -13.59 -21.27 11.27
C PRO A 4 -12.86 -20.05 10.70
N LYS A 5 -12.62 -18.99 11.48
CA LYS A 5 -11.85 -17.81 11.09
C LYS A 5 -10.43 -17.82 11.66
N CYS A 6 -10.07 -18.84 12.43
CA CYS A 6 -8.73 -18.98 13.00
C CYS A 6 -7.82 -19.69 12.00
N HIS A 7 -6.69 -19.06 11.71
CA HIS A 7 -5.67 -19.61 10.83
C HIS A 7 -4.40 -19.85 11.64
N PHE A 8 -3.96 -21.10 11.73
CA PHE A 8 -2.79 -21.50 12.53
C PHE A 8 -1.65 -21.97 11.61
N ALA A 9 -0.41 -21.59 11.96
CA ALA A 9 0.82 -22.00 11.27
C ALA A 9 0.92 -21.71 9.76
N PHE A 10 0.20 -20.69 9.24
CA PHE A 10 0.30 -20.28 7.84
C PHE A 10 1.55 -19.42 7.59
N GLN A 11 2.28 -19.71 6.50
CA GLN A 11 3.44 -18.91 6.05
C GLN A 11 3.05 -17.52 5.49
N SER A 12 1.83 -17.40 4.96
CA SER A 12 1.24 -16.13 4.54
C SER A 12 -0.26 -16.15 4.81
N LEU A 13 -0.78 -15.07 5.39
CA LEU A 13 -2.19 -14.91 5.73
C LEU A 13 -2.74 -13.59 5.18
N LEU A 14 -3.98 -13.58 4.72
CA LEU A 14 -4.73 -12.34 4.49
C LEU A 14 -5.43 -11.95 5.80
N LEU A 15 -4.94 -10.89 6.46
CA LEU A 15 -5.51 -10.34 7.68
C LEU A 15 -5.93 -8.89 7.42
N LEU A 16 -7.20 -8.54 7.65
CA LEU A 16 -7.71 -7.16 7.48
C LEU A 16 -7.42 -6.54 6.10
N GLY A 17 -7.36 -7.37 5.06
CA GLY A 17 -6.96 -6.89 3.73
C GLY A 17 -5.46 -6.55 3.63
N GLN A 18 -4.60 -7.23 4.37
CA GLN A 18 -3.15 -7.15 4.21
C GLN A 18 -2.62 -8.58 4.13
N LYS A 19 -1.73 -8.85 3.17
CA LYS A 19 -1.05 -10.14 3.11
C LYS A 19 0.11 -10.09 4.09
N VAL A 20 -0.08 -10.67 5.26
CA VAL A 20 0.95 -10.81 6.28
C VAL A 20 1.74 -12.08 5.99
N SER A 21 3.00 -11.94 5.61
CA SER A 21 3.93 -13.06 5.44
C SER A 21 5.08 -12.96 6.42
N ARG A 22 5.87 -14.04 6.54
CA ARG A 22 7.11 -14.05 7.33
C ARG A 22 8.12 -12.97 6.89
N LEU A 23 8.02 -12.46 5.67
CA LEU A 23 8.89 -11.42 5.10
C LEU A 23 8.34 -10.00 5.31
N GLY A 24 7.14 -9.86 5.87
CA GLY A 24 6.52 -8.56 6.16
C GLY A 24 5.04 -8.50 5.77
N MET A 25 4.44 -7.34 6.04
CA MET A 25 3.12 -6.97 5.55
C MET A 25 3.29 -6.52 4.10
N SER A 26 2.63 -7.19 3.16
CA SER A 26 2.56 -6.73 1.78
C SER A 26 1.20 -6.06 1.56
N THR A 27 1.22 -4.84 1.04
CA THR A 27 0.04 -4.14 0.55
C THR A 27 -0.68 -4.99 -0.50
N HIS A 28 -2.01 -4.86 -0.55
CA HIS A 28 -2.81 -5.51 -1.59
C HIS A 28 -2.23 -5.17 -2.96
N ARG A 29 -1.87 -6.21 -3.71
CA ARG A 29 -1.38 -6.09 -5.09
C ARG A 29 -2.33 -5.26 -5.96
N GLU A 30 -3.64 -5.39 -5.73
CA GLU A 30 -4.70 -4.60 -6.35
C GLU A 30 -4.57 -3.09 -6.11
N LYS A 31 -4.18 -2.65 -4.90
CA LYS A 31 -3.99 -1.22 -4.61
C LYS A 31 -2.72 -0.67 -5.29
N VAL A 32 -1.69 -1.50 -5.42
CA VAL A 32 -0.47 -1.15 -6.16
C VAL A 32 -0.77 -1.07 -7.66
N GLU A 33 -1.51 -2.04 -8.19
CA GLU A 33 -1.95 -2.05 -9.60
C GLU A 33 -2.83 -0.83 -9.92
N ALA A 34 -3.76 -0.45 -9.04
CA ALA A 34 -4.58 0.75 -9.23
C ALA A 34 -3.72 2.03 -9.30
N ILE A 35 -2.64 2.12 -8.52
CA ILE A 35 -1.71 3.26 -8.59
C ILE A 35 -0.85 3.22 -9.85
N LEU A 36 -0.44 2.03 -10.29
CA LEU A 36 0.30 1.87 -11.54
C LEU A 36 -0.55 2.21 -12.77
N MET A 37 -1.87 2.05 -12.68
CA MET A 37 -2.83 2.39 -13.74
C MET A 37 -3.27 3.86 -13.71
N LEU A 38 -2.96 4.62 -12.65
CA LEU A 38 -3.29 6.04 -12.58
C LEU A 38 -2.49 6.81 -13.63
N GLU A 39 -3.19 7.67 -14.37
CA GLU A 39 -2.53 8.60 -15.29
C GLU A 39 -1.68 9.61 -14.52
N THR A 40 -0.59 10.06 -15.15
CA THR A 40 0.28 11.08 -14.58
C THR A 40 -0.50 12.39 -14.37
N PRO A 41 -0.51 12.95 -13.15
CA PRO A 41 -1.26 14.17 -12.85
C PRO A 41 -0.77 15.32 -13.74
N ARG A 42 -1.72 16.06 -14.34
CA ARG A 42 -1.42 17.19 -15.23
C ARG A 42 -1.57 18.54 -14.54
N ASN A 43 -2.25 18.55 -13.41
CA ASN A 43 -2.59 19.75 -12.64
C ASN A 43 -2.10 19.64 -11.19
N VAL A 44 -1.84 20.79 -10.56
CA VAL A 44 -1.39 20.86 -9.15
C VAL A 44 -2.41 20.21 -8.19
N SER A 45 -3.70 20.36 -8.44
CA SER A 45 -4.77 19.75 -7.63
C SER A 45 -4.75 18.21 -7.70
N GLU A 46 -4.50 17.66 -8.89
CA GLU A 46 -4.38 16.22 -9.10
C GLU A 46 -3.10 15.68 -8.45
N LEU A 47 -2.00 16.44 -8.53
CA LEU A 47 -0.73 16.09 -7.89
C LEU A 47 -0.85 16.02 -6.37
N GLN A 48 -1.51 17.01 -5.74
CA GLN A 48 -1.77 17.00 -4.29
C GLN A 48 -2.65 15.80 -3.89
N THR A 49 -3.68 15.50 -4.68
CA THR A 49 -4.53 14.33 -4.48
C THR A 49 -3.73 13.03 -4.58
N PHE A 50 -2.88 12.92 -5.60
CA PHE A 50 -1.99 11.78 -5.81
C PHE A 50 -1.02 11.59 -4.65
N LEU A 51 -0.33 12.65 -4.22
CA LEU A 51 0.57 12.63 -3.08
C LEU A 51 -0.16 12.21 -1.80
N GLY A 52 -1.38 12.69 -1.58
CA GLY A 52 -2.23 12.29 -0.46
C GLY A 52 -2.55 10.79 -0.46
N MET A 53 -2.85 10.20 -1.62
CA MET A 53 -3.04 8.74 -1.76
C MET A 53 -1.75 7.96 -1.49
N MET A 54 -0.61 8.48 -1.96
CA MET A 54 0.70 7.86 -1.83
C MET A 54 1.24 7.85 -0.39
N VAL A 55 0.72 8.71 0.51
CA VAL A 55 1.04 8.67 1.95
C VAL A 55 0.77 7.30 2.56
N TYR A 56 -0.28 6.59 2.14
CA TYR A 56 -0.57 5.22 2.60
C TYR A 56 0.59 4.25 2.33
N PHE A 57 1.35 4.49 1.26
CA PHE A 57 2.49 3.66 0.84
C PHE A 57 3.83 4.17 1.35
N SER A 58 3.87 5.33 2.01
CA SER A 58 5.11 5.95 2.49
C SER A 58 5.92 5.04 3.42
N ALA A 59 5.27 4.18 4.21
CA ALA A 59 5.92 3.20 5.08
C ALA A 59 6.66 2.09 4.31
N TYR A 60 6.30 1.86 3.03
CA TYR A 60 6.91 0.85 2.16
C TYR A 60 7.97 1.44 1.22
N VAL A 61 8.01 2.77 1.09
CA VAL A 61 8.94 3.48 0.20
C VAL A 61 10.02 4.14 1.05
N PRO A 62 11.26 3.61 1.06
CA PRO A 62 12.35 4.24 1.80
C PRO A 62 12.60 5.65 1.26
N PHE A 63 12.82 6.62 2.16
CA PHE A 63 13.06 8.03 1.82
C PHE A 63 11.91 8.72 1.06
N TYR A 64 10.66 8.27 1.23
CA TYR A 64 9.49 8.85 0.57
C TYR A 64 9.42 10.38 0.63
N ALA A 65 9.64 10.98 1.81
CA ALA A 65 9.60 12.43 1.99
C ALA A 65 10.66 13.17 1.15
N TRP A 66 11.82 12.56 0.92
CA TRP A 66 12.89 13.15 0.10
C TRP A 66 12.56 13.07 -1.40
N ILE A 67 11.91 11.98 -1.82
CA ILE A 67 11.45 11.77 -3.20
C ILE A 67 10.24 12.66 -3.53
N ALA A 68 9.36 12.92 -2.56
CA ALA A 68 8.17 13.74 -2.71
C ALA A 68 8.43 15.26 -2.55
N HIS A 69 9.57 15.65 -1.98
CA HIS A 69 9.93 17.07 -1.78
C HIS A 69 10.05 17.92 -3.06
N PRO A 70 10.53 17.41 -4.22
CA PRO A 70 10.67 18.20 -5.44
C PRO A 70 9.40 18.26 -6.30
N LEU A 71 8.28 17.69 -5.85
CA LEU A 71 7.01 17.57 -6.60
C LEU A 71 5.98 18.63 -6.16
#